data_AF-L7CQU9-F1
#
_entry.id   AF-L7CQU9-F1
#
_cell.length_a   1.000
_cell.length_b   1.000
_cell.length_c   1.000
_cell.angle_alpha   90.00
_cell.angle_beta   90.00
_cell.angle_gamma   90.00
#
_symmetry.space_group_name_H-M   'P 1'
#
loop_
_entity.id
_entity.type
_entity.pdbx_description
1 polymer ?
#
loop_
_entity_poly.entity_id
_entity_poly.type
_entity_poly.pdbx_seq_one_letter_code
_entity_poly.pdbx_strand_id
1 'polypeptide(L)'
;MPMIGSQLVAMRNGPLHSQVYDLIKDQTPDAPKWRKYFQQQGRHIHRVKDPGVGSLSRRDVRILKEVLNEFRDIDTWEIVELTHDFEEWQQAFNRIPDSSSTPITPCDLFKALGLSKDELLAYEDQARELGHFLQAS
;
A
#
# COMPACT_ATOMS: atom_id res chain seq x y z
N MET A 1 -2.31 1.52 12.95
CA MET A 1 -1.34 1.85 11.89
C MET A 1 -1.42 0.79 10.79
N PRO A 2 -1.58 1.18 9.51
CA PRO A 2 -1.39 0.27 8.39
C PRO A 2 0.03 -0.32 8.41
N MET A 3 0.22 -1.53 7.87
CA MET A 3 1.52 -2.21 7.89
C MET A 3 2.62 -1.43 7.15
N ILE A 4 2.24 -0.61 6.18
CA ILE A 4 3.16 0.25 5.44
C ILE A 4 2.70 1.69 5.68
N GLY A 5 3.53 2.48 6.38
CA GLY A 5 3.27 3.89 6.70
C GLY A 5 3.45 4.84 5.52
N SER A 6 3.13 4.41 4.30
CA SER A 6 3.27 5.20 3.09
C SER A 6 1.91 5.53 2.48
N GLN A 7 1.86 6.59 1.68
CA GLN A 7 0.64 7.03 1.03
C GLN A 7 0.09 5.97 0.06
N LEU A 8 -1.19 5.63 0.22
CA LEU A 8 -1.93 4.81 -0.73
C LEU A 8 -2.43 5.69 -1.89
N VAL A 9 -2.39 5.16 -3.10
CA VAL A 9 -2.91 5.81 -4.30
C VAL A 9 -3.80 4.85 -5.08
N ALA A 10 -4.90 5.36 -5.62
CA ALA A 10 -5.74 4.68 -6.57
C ALA A 10 -5.15 4.84 -7.97
N MET A 11 -4.88 3.72 -8.64
CA MET A 11 -4.37 3.69 -10.01
C MET A 11 -5.27 2.81 -10.90
N ARG A 12 -5.06 2.87 -12.21
CA ARG A 12 -5.86 2.14 -13.22
C ARG A 12 -6.01 0.64 -12.96
N ASN A 13 -4.97 -0.01 -12.44
CA ASN A 13 -4.97 -1.46 -12.18
C ASN A 13 -5.06 -1.77 -10.67
N GLY A 14 -5.74 -0.92 -9.91
CA GLY A 14 -5.94 -1.11 -8.47
C GLY A 14 -5.11 -0.15 -7.61
N PRO A 15 -5.25 -0.24 -6.28
CA PRO A 15 -4.51 0.60 -5.33
C PRO A 15 -3.05 0.14 -5.19
N LEU A 16 -2.16 1.08 -4.91
CA LEU A 16 -0.76 0.79 -4.60
C LEU A 16 -0.19 1.81 -3.61
N HIS A 17 0.86 1.44 -2.90
CA HIS A 17 1.65 2.38 -2.12
C HIS A 17 2.62 3.15 -3.02
N SER A 18 2.58 4.49 -2.98
CA SER A 18 3.39 5.35 -3.86
C SER A 18 4.90 5.04 -3.76
N GLN A 19 5.42 4.88 -2.55
CA GLN A 19 6.83 4.55 -2.32
C GLN A 19 7.25 3.22 -2.94
N VAL A 20 6.35 2.21 -2.95
CA VAL A 20 6.61 0.93 -3.61
C VAL A 20 6.66 1.13 -5.12
N TYR A 21 5.76 1.94 -5.67
CA TYR A 21 5.79 2.31 -7.08
C TYR A 21 7.11 2.99 -7.47
N ASP A 22 7.59 3.94 -6.66
CA ASP A 22 8.85 4.65 -6.91
C ASP A 22 10.06 3.71 -6.80
N LEU A 23 10.04 2.74 -5.88
CA LEU A 23 11.05 1.68 -5.79
C LEU A 23 11.08 0.81 -7.05
N ILE A 24 9.91 0.43 -7.56
CA ILE A 24 9.80 -0.34 -8.81
C ILE A 24 10.36 0.46 -10.00
N LYS A 25 10.13 1.78 -10.01
CA LYS A 25 10.62 2.68 -11.07
C LYS A 25 12.09 3.09 -10.95
N ASP A 26 12.82 2.60 -9.96
CA ASP A 26 14.21 2.98 -9.67
C ASP A 26 14.37 4.50 -9.43
N GLN A 27 13.34 5.14 -8.85
CA GLN A 27 13.27 6.60 -8.64
C GLN A 27 13.65 7.03 -7.21
N THR A 28 14.08 6.10 -6.36
CA THR A 28 14.46 6.37 -4.98
C THR A 28 15.91 5.98 -4.70
N PRO A 29 16.59 6.61 -3.72
CA PRO A 29 17.94 6.21 -3.31
C PRO A 29 18.04 4.75 -2.83
N ASP A 30 16.92 4.15 -2.40
CA ASP A 30 16.87 2.76 -1.92
C ASP A 30 16.65 1.73 -3.03
N ALA A 31 16.43 2.15 -4.26
CA ALA A 31 16.20 1.23 -5.36
C ALA A 31 17.35 0.24 -5.66
N PRO A 32 18.64 0.56 -5.41
CA PRO A 32 19.71 -0.44 -5.43
C PRO A 32 19.54 -1.55 -4.38
N LYS A 33 18.91 -1.28 -3.22
CA LYS A 33 18.58 -2.31 -2.23
C LYS A 33 17.42 -3.18 -2.72
N TRP A 34 16.39 -2.56 -3.32
CA TRP A 34 15.26 -3.27 -3.93
C TRP A 34 15.72 -4.27 -4.99
N ARG A 35 16.61 -3.84 -5.90
CA ARG A 35 17.16 -4.67 -6.99
C ARG A 35 17.94 -5.91 -6.53
N LYS A 36 18.40 -5.96 -5.29
CA LYS A 36 19.05 -7.16 -4.71
C LYS A 36 18.07 -8.30 -4.49
N TYR A 37 16.78 -7.99 -4.32
CA TYR A 37 15.75 -8.96 -3.97
C TYR A 37 14.68 -9.11 -5.05
N PHE A 38 14.44 -8.06 -5.83
CA PHE A 38 13.40 -8.03 -6.86
C PHE A 38 13.93 -7.52 -8.19
N GLN A 39 13.50 -8.14 -9.28
CA GLN A 39 13.77 -7.71 -10.65
C GLN A 39 12.47 -7.50 -11.40
N GLN A 40 12.40 -6.45 -12.20
CA GLN A 40 11.25 -6.17 -13.04
C GLN A 40 11.47 -6.72 -14.44
N GLN A 41 10.49 -7.46 -14.95
CA GLN A 41 10.41 -7.91 -16.33
C GLN A 41 9.08 -7.46 -16.94
N GLY A 42 9.11 -6.43 -17.78
CA GLY A 42 7.89 -5.79 -18.29
C GLY A 42 7.06 -5.20 -17.14
N ARG A 43 5.84 -5.72 -16.94
CA ARG A 43 4.94 -5.34 -15.84
C ARG A 43 5.02 -6.27 -14.63
N HIS A 44 5.81 -7.33 -14.71
CA HIS A 44 5.94 -8.32 -13.65
C HIS A 44 7.15 -8.05 -12.77
N ILE A 45 7.01 -8.31 -11.48
CA ILE A 45 8.08 -8.22 -10.49
C ILE A 45 8.39 -9.65 -10.05
N HIS A 46 9.64 -10.05 -10.22
CA HIS A 46 10.15 -11.36 -9.86
C HIS A 46 11.02 -11.24 -8.63
N ARG A 47 10.77 -12.08 -7.63
CA ARG A 47 11.64 -12.23 -6.47
C ARG A 47 12.85 -13.06 -6.85
N VAL A 48 14.04 -12.45 -6.88
CA VAL A 48 15.32 -13.13 -7.17
C VAL A 48 16.01 -13.66 -5.93
N LYS A 49 15.73 -13.05 -4.77
CA LYS A 49 16.25 -13.49 -3.48
C LYS A 49 15.20 -13.27 -2.40
N ASP A 50 15.12 -14.16 -1.43
CA ASP A 50 14.26 -13.98 -0.27
C ASP A 50 14.79 -12.83 0.62
N PRO A 51 14.04 -11.72 0.79
CA PRO A 51 14.42 -10.65 1.71
C PRO A 51 14.26 -11.05 3.19
N GLY A 52 13.60 -12.18 3.47
CA GLY A 52 13.25 -12.59 4.82
C GLY A 52 12.19 -11.69 5.45
N VAL A 53 11.91 -11.93 6.73
CA VAL A 53 10.84 -11.25 7.50
C VAL A 53 11.36 -10.55 8.76
N GLY A 54 12.69 -10.34 8.87
CA GLY A 54 13.34 -9.91 10.11
C GLY A 54 12.85 -8.56 10.67
N SER A 55 12.36 -7.67 9.80
CA SER A 55 11.82 -6.36 10.19
C SER A 55 10.31 -6.36 10.43
N LEU A 56 9.62 -7.48 10.19
CA LEU A 56 8.17 -7.60 10.33
C LEU A 56 7.81 -8.16 11.71
N SER A 57 6.76 -7.61 12.33
CA SER A 57 6.27 -8.17 13.57
C SER A 57 5.60 -9.53 13.34
N ARG A 58 5.42 -10.32 14.41
CA ARG A 58 4.64 -11.57 14.35
C ARG A 58 3.22 -11.37 13.84
N ARG A 59 2.62 -10.20 14.14
CA ARG A 59 1.28 -9.83 13.68
C ARG A 59 1.26 -9.59 12.18
N ASP A 60 2.25 -8.86 11.67
CA ASP A 60 2.37 -8.53 10.24
C ASP A 60 2.56 -9.80 9.42
N VAL A 61 3.48 -10.67 9.85
CA VAL A 61 3.71 -11.97 9.19
C VAL A 61 2.45 -12.83 9.16
N ARG A 62 1.64 -12.79 10.22
CA ARG A 62 0.39 -13.56 10.27
C ARG A 62 -0.63 -13.03 9.25
N ILE A 63 -0.90 -11.73 9.26
CA ILE A 63 -1.87 -11.12 8.35
C ILE A 63 -1.42 -11.28 6.88
N LEU A 64 -0.12 -11.11 6.58
CA LEU A 64 0.40 -11.36 5.24
C LEU A 64 0.15 -12.79 4.77
N LYS A 65 0.29 -13.78 5.66
CA LYS A 65 -0.02 -15.19 5.34
C LYS A 65 -1.51 -15.45 5.16
N GLU A 66 -2.36 -14.82 5.97
CA GLU A 66 -3.82 -14.92 5.85
C GLU A 66 -4.27 -14.40 4.49
N VAL A 67 -3.88 -13.17 4.13
CA VAL A 67 -4.21 -12.55 2.83
C VAL A 67 -3.62 -13.37 1.68
N LEU A 68 -2.36 -13.81 1.77
CA LEU A 68 -1.76 -14.63 0.71
C LEU A 68 -2.52 -15.95 0.52
N ASN A 69 -2.95 -16.60 1.60
CA ASN A 69 -3.70 -17.84 1.53
C ASN A 69 -5.13 -17.66 1.01
N GLU A 70 -5.74 -16.49 1.24
CA GLU A 70 -7.07 -16.17 0.71
C GLU A 70 -7.04 -15.96 -0.80
N PHE A 71 -6.00 -15.29 -1.31
CA PHE A 71 -5.93 -14.86 -2.71
C PHE A 71 -4.93 -15.65 -3.59
N ARG A 72 -4.30 -16.71 -3.05
CA ARG A 72 -3.23 -17.49 -3.74
C ARG A 72 -3.63 -18.10 -5.08
N ASP A 73 -4.90 -18.46 -5.23
CA ASP A 73 -5.39 -19.22 -6.40
C ASP A 73 -6.24 -18.33 -7.33
N ILE A 74 -6.31 -17.03 -7.05
CA ILE A 74 -6.95 -16.02 -7.89
C ILE A 74 -5.93 -15.45 -8.89
N ASP A 75 -6.37 -15.18 -10.12
CA ASP A 75 -5.50 -14.61 -11.14
C ASP A 75 -5.27 -13.09 -10.97
N THR A 76 -4.25 -12.55 -11.65
CA THR A 76 -3.86 -11.14 -11.49
C THR A 76 -4.97 -10.17 -11.92
N TRP A 77 -5.75 -10.49 -12.94
CA TRP A 77 -6.84 -9.65 -13.42
C TRP A 77 -8.08 -9.75 -12.53
N GLU A 78 -8.37 -10.92 -11.99
CA GLU A 78 -9.38 -11.09 -10.94
C GLU A 78 -9.07 -10.23 -9.70
N ILE A 79 -7.79 -10.12 -9.27
CA ILE A 79 -7.39 -9.17 -8.21
C ILE A 79 -7.68 -7.73 -8.62
N VAL A 80 -7.38 -7.36 -9.88
CA VAL A 80 -7.65 -6.00 -10.37
C VAL A 80 -9.13 -5.69 -10.26
N GLU A 81 -9.99 -6.57 -10.76
CA GLU A 81 -11.45 -6.42 -10.69
C GLU A 81 -11.93 -6.34 -9.25
N LEU A 82 -11.48 -7.25 -8.37
CA LEU A 82 -11.81 -7.22 -6.94
C LEU A 82 -11.45 -5.88 -6.30
N THR A 83 -10.26 -5.34 -6.58
CA THR A 83 -9.84 -4.06 -5.99
C THR A 83 -10.58 -2.85 -6.55
N HIS A 84 -11.22 -2.98 -7.71
CA HIS A 84 -12.08 -1.93 -8.28
C HIS A 84 -13.44 -1.86 -7.57
N ASP A 85 -13.83 -2.89 -6.81
CA ASP A 85 -15.02 -2.88 -5.97
C ASP A 85 -14.82 -2.17 -4.62
N PHE A 86 -13.57 -1.81 -4.28
CA PHE A 86 -13.27 -1.12 -3.03
C PHE A 86 -13.76 0.33 -3.08
N GLU A 87 -14.59 0.72 -2.11
CA GLU A 87 -15.21 2.04 -2.07
C GLU A 87 -14.16 3.16 -2.01
N GLU A 88 -13.10 2.98 -1.21
CA GLU A 88 -12.00 3.94 -1.10
C GLU A 88 -11.23 4.11 -2.42
N TRP A 89 -11.11 3.04 -3.22
CA TRP A 89 -10.48 3.10 -4.53
C TRP A 89 -11.38 3.85 -5.51
N GLN A 90 -12.67 3.52 -5.58
CA GLN A 90 -13.63 4.17 -6.48
C GLN A 90 -13.76 5.67 -6.20
N GLN A 91 -13.84 6.05 -4.92
CA GLN A 91 -13.94 7.44 -4.51
C GLN A 91 -12.68 8.24 -4.88
N ALA A 92 -11.49 7.68 -4.64
CA ALA A 92 -10.24 8.35 -4.97
C ALA A 92 -9.99 8.40 -6.48
N PHE A 93 -10.17 7.29 -7.20
CA PHE A 93 -9.91 7.19 -8.64
C PHE A 93 -10.75 8.19 -9.44
N ASN A 94 -12.03 8.34 -9.09
CA ASN A 94 -12.96 9.24 -9.78
C ASN A 94 -12.89 10.71 -9.32
N ARG A 95 -12.10 11.02 -8.28
CA ARG A 95 -12.00 12.39 -7.70
C ARG A 95 -11.33 13.38 -8.65
N ILE A 96 -10.30 12.95 -9.37
CA ILE A 96 -9.51 13.80 -10.27
C ILE A 96 -9.60 13.18 -11.66
N PRO A 97 -10.42 13.74 -12.56
CA PRO A 97 -10.50 13.29 -13.95
C PRO A 97 -9.11 13.27 -14.61
N ASP A 98 -8.88 12.28 -15.47
CA ASP A 98 -7.63 12.08 -16.23
C ASP A 98 -6.35 11.86 -15.40
N SER A 99 -6.47 11.73 -14.07
CA SER A 99 -5.34 11.37 -13.22
C SER A 99 -4.95 9.91 -13.39
N SER A 100 -3.64 9.64 -13.47
CA SER A 100 -3.09 8.27 -13.50
C SER A 100 -2.84 7.68 -12.10
N SER A 101 -2.88 8.53 -11.08
CA SER A 101 -2.63 8.19 -9.67
C SER A 101 -3.27 9.24 -8.77
N THR A 102 -4.28 8.85 -7.99
CA THR A 102 -4.97 9.76 -7.07
C THR A 102 -4.81 9.29 -5.63
N PRO A 103 -4.42 10.15 -4.67
CA PRO A 103 -4.27 9.74 -3.28
C PRO A 103 -5.56 9.20 -2.67
N ILE A 104 -5.47 8.06 -1.99
CA ILE A 104 -6.49 7.54 -1.08
C ILE A 104 -6.17 8.10 0.30
N THR A 105 -7.05 8.96 0.83
CA THR A 105 -6.82 9.63 2.11
C THR A 105 -7.23 8.73 3.28
N PRO A 106 -6.75 9.00 4.51
CA PRO A 106 -7.27 8.32 5.70
C PRO A 106 -8.78 8.43 5.84
N CYS A 107 -9.37 9.58 5.48
CA CYS A 107 -10.83 9.76 5.49
C CYS A 107 -11.54 8.79 4.54
N ASP A 108 -10.99 8.57 3.33
CA ASP A 108 -11.54 7.64 2.34
C ASP A 108 -11.56 6.20 2.88
N LEU A 109 -10.45 5.76 3.48
CA LEU A 109 -10.32 4.44 4.10
C LEU A 109 -11.27 4.25 5.28
N PHE A 110 -11.31 5.22 6.20
CA PHE A 110 -12.14 5.11 7.41
C PHE A 110 -13.62 5.06 7.05
N LYS A 111 -14.04 5.87 6.06
CA LYS A 111 -15.40 5.85 5.55
C LYS A 111 -15.74 4.49 4.93
N ALA A 112 -14.89 3.95 4.06
CA ALA A 112 -15.10 2.65 3.41
C ALA A 112 -15.18 1.50 4.43
N LEU A 113 -14.42 1.59 5.52
CA LEU A 113 -14.41 0.61 6.61
C LEU A 113 -15.55 0.80 7.63
N GLY A 114 -16.38 1.83 7.49
CA GLY A 114 -17.44 2.16 8.45
C GLY A 114 -16.92 2.63 9.81
N LEU A 115 -15.68 3.14 9.87
CA LEU A 115 -15.06 3.66 11.08
C LEU A 115 -15.53 5.08 11.39
N SER A 116 -15.59 5.39 12.67
CA SER A 116 -16.07 6.67 13.18
C SER A 116 -15.06 7.81 12.98
N LYS A 117 -15.57 9.05 13.07
CA LYS A 117 -14.73 10.25 13.05
C LYS A 117 -13.77 10.30 14.24
N ASP A 118 -14.18 9.79 15.40
CA ASP A 118 -13.32 9.77 16.59
C ASP A 118 -12.13 8.83 16.40
N GLU A 119 -12.34 7.68 15.73
CA GLU A 119 -11.25 6.78 15.36
C GLU A 119 -10.30 7.43 14.34
N LEU A 120 -10.82 8.19 13.38
CA LEU A 120 -9.99 8.94 12.44
C LEU A 120 -9.12 9.98 13.15
N LEU A 121 -9.70 10.74 14.09
CA LEU A 121 -8.96 11.73 14.88
C LEU A 121 -7.86 11.07 15.72
N ALA A 122 -8.18 9.96 16.41
CA ALA A 122 -7.18 9.20 17.18
C ALA A 122 -6.03 8.68 16.29
N TYR A 123 -6.34 8.26 15.06
CA TYR A 123 -5.34 7.87 14.08
C TYR A 123 -4.46 9.05 13.64
N GLU A 124 -5.06 10.20 13.35
CA GLU A 124 -4.33 11.41 12.93
C GLU A 124 -3.41 11.94 14.04
N ASP A 125 -3.86 11.91 15.30
CA ASP A 125 -3.04 12.30 16.45
C ASP A 125 -1.85 11.37 16.62
N GLN A 126 -2.06 10.05 16.57
CA GLN A 126 -0.96 9.07 16.61
C GLN A 126 0.02 9.25 15.44
N ALA A 127 -0.48 9.51 14.23
CA ALA A 127 0.37 9.75 13.07
C ALA A 127 1.21 11.03 13.22
N ARG A 128 0.63 12.09 13.81
CA ARG A 128 1.32 13.36 14.08
C ARG A 128 2.44 13.18 15.11
N GLU A 129 2.18 12.49 16.20
CA GLU A 129 3.19 12.19 17.23
C GLU A 129 4.38 11.43 16.67
N LEU A 130 4.12 10.41 15.85
CA LEU A 130 5.18 9.62 15.19
C LEU A 130 5.93 10.42 14.12
N GLY A 131 5.23 11.28 13.37
CA GLY A 131 5.86 12.20 12.42
C GLY A 131 6.84 13.17 13.09
N HIS A 132 6.46 13.73 14.25
CA HIS A 132 7.35 14.56 15.06
C HIS A 132 8.56 13.77 15.60
N PHE A 133 8.36 12.52 16.02
CA PHE A 133 9.44 11.66 16.52
C PHE A 133 10.49 11.34 15.44
N LEU A 134 10.04 11.07 14.20
CA LEU A 134 10.91 10.76 13.07
C LEU A 134 11.64 11.99 12.49
N GLN A 135 11.13 13.21 12.71
CA GLN A 135 11.83 14.45 12.33
C GLN A 135 12.86 14.92 13.37
N ALA A 136 12.78 14.40 14.60
CA ALA A 136 13.67 14.74 15.71
C ALA A 136 14.82 13.73 15.94
N SER A 137 14.90 12.68 15.11
CA SER A 137 15.88 11.58 15.16
C SER A 137 16.79 11.59 13.94
#